data_AF-A0A9X3J070-F1
#
_entry.id   AF-A0A9X3J070-F1
#
_cell.length_a   1.000
_cell.length_b   1.000
_cell.length_c   1.000
_cell.angle_alpha   90.00
_cell.angle_beta   90.00
_cell.angle_gamma   90.00
#
_symmetry.space_group_name_H-M   'P 1'
#
loop_
_entity.id
_entity.type
_entity.pdbx_description
1 polymer ?
#
loop_
_entity_poly.entity_id
_entity_poly.type
_entity_poly.pdbx_seq_one_letter_code
_entity_poly.pdbx_strand_id
1 'polypeptide(L)'
;MTGPNFFPQFFTTDPGRAAITGSPHDFEAFDIPTLRGIGRTAPYWHNNISETLEDVVSLYSDHLLAKFPSLTLPGEKEPDADGDIGPPEALTKEQKSDLVAFLRRL
;
A
#
# COMPACT_ATOMS: atom_id res chain seq x y z
N MET A 1 -2.82 -12.96 12.08
CA MET A 1 -2.94 -11.54 11.68
C MET A 1 -2.93 -11.57 10.16
N THR A 2 -4.02 -11.15 9.53
CA THR A 2 -4.14 -11.13 8.06
C THR A 2 -4.23 -9.66 7.67
N GLY A 3 -3.35 -9.18 6.79
CA GLY A 3 -3.28 -7.81 6.30
C GLY A 3 -2.06 -7.52 5.43
N PRO A 4 -1.87 -6.27 4.97
CA PRO A 4 -0.67 -5.92 4.23
C PRO A 4 0.56 -6.12 5.12
N ASN A 5 1.34 -7.15 4.82
CA ASN A 5 2.49 -7.55 5.61
C ASN A 5 3.73 -6.81 5.12
N PHE A 6 4.13 -5.76 5.84
CA PHE A 6 5.36 -5.01 5.56
C PHE A 6 6.62 -5.68 6.11
N PHE A 7 6.43 -6.80 6.81
CA PHE A 7 7.46 -7.59 7.46
C PHE A 7 7.21 -9.09 7.20
N PRO A 8 8.28 -9.91 7.16
CA PRO A 8 8.13 -11.35 6.99
C PRO A 8 7.36 -11.94 8.16
N GLN A 9 6.26 -12.61 7.85
CA GLN A 9 5.41 -13.26 8.84
C GLN A 9 5.58 -14.77 8.76
N PHE A 10 5.85 -15.42 9.90
CA PHE A 10 6.11 -16.87 9.95
C PHE A 10 4.83 -17.72 9.98
N PHE A 11 3.68 -17.11 10.25
CA PHE A 11 2.38 -17.79 10.30
C PHE A 11 1.24 -16.83 9.94
N THR A 12 0.29 -17.29 9.13
CA THR A 12 -0.90 -16.53 8.76
C THR A 12 -2.12 -17.43 8.73
N THR A 13 -3.28 -16.85 9.00
CA THR A 13 -4.59 -17.50 8.82
C THR A 13 -5.05 -17.47 7.36
N ASP A 14 -4.42 -16.65 6.53
CA ASP A 14 -4.67 -16.54 5.10
C ASP A 14 -3.34 -16.59 4.33
N PRO A 15 -2.92 -17.78 3.88
CA PRO A 15 -1.65 -17.96 3.16
C PRO A 15 -1.72 -17.48 1.69
N GLY A 16 -2.86 -16.96 1.23
CA GLY A 16 -3.05 -16.50 -0.13
C GLY A 16 -2.84 -17.61 -1.17
N ARG A 17 -2.14 -17.29 -2.26
CA ARG A 17 -1.89 -18.17 -3.41
C ARG A 17 -1.18 -19.47 -3.03
N ALA A 18 -0.36 -19.48 -1.97
CA ALA A 18 0.28 -20.69 -1.48
C ALA A 18 -0.70 -21.79 -1.06
N ALA A 19 -1.96 -21.46 -0.68
CA ALA A 19 -2.99 -22.48 -0.43
C ALA A 19 -3.32 -23.33 -1.68
N ILE A 20 -3.10 -22.77 -2.87
CA ILE A 20 -3.40 -23.41 -4.15
C ILE A 20 -2.14 -24.05 -4.73
N THR A 21 -1.03 -23.31 -4.74
CA THR A 21 0.20 -23.76 -5.41
C THR A 21 1.07 -24.66 -4.55
N GLY A 22 0.94 -24.60 -3.22
CA GLY A 22 1.82 -25.27 -2.26
C GLY A 22 3.26 -24.75 -2.24
N SER A 23 3.57 -23.69 -3.02
CA SER A 23 4.90 -23.11 -3.12
C SER A 23 5.15 -22.10 -2.00
N PRO A 24 6.26 -22.21 -1.25
CA PRO A 24 6.65 -21.18 -0.27
C PRO A 24 6.87 -19.80 -0.89
N HIS A 25 7.15 -19.71 -2.19
CA HIS A 25 7.32 -18.44 -2.90
C HIS A 25 6.02 -17.67 -3.12
N ASP A 26 4.87 -18.35 -3.03
CA ASP A 26 3.54 -17.76 -3.18
C ASP A 26 2.89 -17.44 -1.81
N PHE A 27 3.66 -17.54 -0.72
CA PHE A 27 3.17 -17.27 0.63
C PHE A 27 2.74 -15.82 0.76
N GLU A 28 1.47 -15.62 1.13
CA GLU A 28 0.83 -14.29 1.25
C GLU A 28 0.78 -13.49 -0.07
N ALA A 29 0.99 -14.17 -1.21
CA ALA A 29 0.74 -13.58 -2.50
C ALA A 29 -0.76 -13.57 -2.80
N PHE A 30 -1.27 -12.44 -3.29
CA PHE A 30 -2.66 -12.27 -3.71
C PHE A 30 -2.72 -11.80 -5.15
N ASP A 31 -3.83 -12.09 -5.82
CA ASP A 31 -4.09 -11.55 -7.15
C ASP A 31 -4.20 -10.02 -7.08
N ILE A 32 -3.59 -9.34 -8.06
CA ILE A 32 -3.63 -7.89 -8.17
C ILE A 32 -5.01 -7.49 -8.67
N PRO A 33 -5.84 -6.79 -7.88
CA PRO A 33 -7.17 -6.40 -8.29
C PRO A 33 -7.12 -5.33 -9.39
N THR A 34 -8.17 -5.27 -10.21
CA THR A 34 -8.35 -4.14 -11.14
C THR A 34 -8.65 -2.86 -10.37
N LEU A 35 -8.12 -1.73 -10.85
CA LEU A 35 -8.37 -0.41 -10.26
C LEU A 35 -9.59 0.32 -10.85
N ARG A 36 -10.29 -0.29 -11.81
CA ARG A 36 -11.48 0.31 -12.43
C ARG A 36 -12.61 0.40 -11.39
N GLY A 37 -13.19 1.58 -11.22
CA GLY A 37 -14.26 1.83 -10.26
C GLY A 37 -13.81 1.84 -8.79
N ILE A 38 -12.50 1.84 -8.51
CA ILE A 38 -11.95 1.68 -7.16
C ILE A 38 -12.44 2.76 -6.18
N GLY A 39 -12.77 3.95 -6.67
CA GLY A 39 -13.32 5.03 -5.84
C GLY A 39 -14.64 4.70 -5.12
N ARG A 40 -15.29 3.58 -5.41
CA ARG A 40 -16.60 3.18 -4.85
C ARG A 40 -16.59 1.79 -4.19
N THR A 41 -15.42 1.19 -3.99
CA THR A 41 -15.29 -0.19 -3.51
C THR A 41 -14.63 -0.29 -2.14
N ALA A 42 -14.62 0.79 -1.36
CA ALA A 42 -14.20 0.72 0.03
C ALA A 42 -15.03 -0.34 0.79
N PRO A 43 -14.43 -1.02 1.79
CA PRO A 43 -13.05 -0.93 2.27
C PRO A 43 -12.03 -1.65 1.36
N TYR A 44 -10.74 -1.32 1.51
CA TYR A 44 -9.64 -1.77 0.66
C TYR A 44 -8.76 -2.85 1.34
N TRP A 45 -7.92 -3.50 0.53
CA TRP A 45 -7.12 -4.70 0.84
C TRP A 45 -7.94 -5.99 0.93
N HIS A 46 -7.26 -7.14 0.90
CA HIS A 46 -7.90 -8.45 0.99
C HIS A 46 -8.56 -8.70 2.36
N ASN A 47 -8.19 -7.92 3.36
CA ASN A 47 -8.68 -8.01 4.73
C ASN A 47 -9.52 -6.79 5.18
N ASN A 48 -9.85 -5.88 4.26
CA ASN A 48 -10.67 -4.69 4.54
C ASN A 48 -10.09 -3.71 5.59
N ILE A 49 -8.77 -3.61 5.73
CA ILE A 49 -8.14 -2.79 6.79
C ILE A 49 -8.14 -1.28 6.53
N SER A 50 -8.22 -0.85 5.27
CA SER A 50 -8.19 0.57 4.93
C SER A 50 -9.58 1.03 4.50
N GLU A 51 -10.12 2.04 5.18
CA GLU A 51 -11.45 2.56 4.87
C GLU A 51 -11.44 3.54 3.68
N THR A 52 -10.32 4.23 3.47
CA THR A 52 -10.21 5.30 2.46
C THR A 52 -9.09 5.05 1.45
N LEU A 53 -9.20 5.66 0.26
CA LEU A 53 -8.11 5.62 -0.74
C LEU A 53 -6.88 6.39 -0.27
N GLU A 54 -7.11 7.45 0.51
CA GLU A 54 -6.08 8.24 1.14
C GLU A 54 -5.18 7.38 2.06
N ASP A 55 -5.78 6.50 2.86
CA ASP A 55 -5.03 5.57 3.73
C ASP A 55 -4.20 4.59 2.90
N VAL A 56 -4.77 4.06 1.81
CA VAL A 56 -4.07 3.14 0.90
C VAL A 56 -2.86 3.84 0.28
N VAL A 57 -3.06 5.03 -0.29
CA VAL A 57 -1.99 5.78 -0.97
C VAL A 57 -0.88 6.18 0.02
N SER A 58 -1.25 6.60 1.23
CA SER A 58 -0.29 6.96 2.27
C SER A 58 0.56 5.75 2.66
N LEU A 59 -0.09 4.62 2.94
CA LEU A 59 0.60 3.37 3.27
C LEU A 59 1.57 2.91 2.17
N TYR A 60 1.21 3.04 0.90
CA TYR A 60 2.12 2.74 -0.21
C TYR A 60 3.32 3.70 -0.25
N SER A 61 3.07 5.00 -0.08
CA SER A 61 4.12 6.03 -0.06
C SER A 61 5.12 5.81 1.08
N ASP A 62 4.61 5.53 2.27
CA ASP A 62 5.37 5.60 3.51
C ASP A 62 6.13 4.29 3.79
N HIS A 63 5.62 3.14 3.32
CA HIS A 63 6.15 1.82 3.69
C HIS A 63 6.64 0.97 2.52
N LEU A 64 6.05 1.12 1.33
CA LEU A 64 6.40 0.29 0.17
C LEU A 64 7.36 1.04 -0.75
N LEU A 65 6.92 2.17 -1.29
CA LEU A 65 7.67 2.93 -2.27
C LEU A 65 8.95 3.53 -1.66
N ALA A 66 8.93 3.98 -0.40
CA ALA A 66 10.12 4.45 0.31
C ALA A 66 11.27 3.41 0.38
N LYS A 67 10.96 2.11 0.29
CA LYS A 67 11.97 1.04 0.27
C LYS A 67 12.60 0.82 -1.12
N PHE A 68 12.02 1.40 -2.17
CA PHE A 68 12.44 1.22 -3.57
C PHE A 68 12.74 2.58 -4.22
N PRO A 69 13.90 3.20 -3.92
CA PRO A 69 14.25 4.54 -4.42
C PRO A 69 14.33 4.66 -5.95
N SER A 70 14.43 3.54 -6.68
CA SER A 70 14.38 3.49 -8.14
C SER A 70 12.97 3.57 -8.72
N LEU A 71 11.93 3.35 -7.90
CA LEU A 71 10.51 3.45 -8.26
C LEU A 71 9.86 4.73 -7.72
N THR A 72 10.61 5.57 -7.01
CA THR A 72 10.15 6.83 -6.43
C THR A 72 10.57 8.02 -7.28
N LEU A 73 9.67 8.99 -7.41
CA LEU A 73 10.06 10.35 -7.80
C LEU A 73 10.85 10.97 -6.64
N PRO A 74 11.63 12.04 -6.84
CA PRO A 74 12.18 12.81 -5.73
C PRO A 74 11.03 13.43 -4.93
N GLY A 75 10.53 12.67 -3.96
CA GLY A 75 9.57 13.09 -2.96
C GLY A 75 10.34 13.73 -1.81
N GLU A 76 10.02 14.99 -1.52
CA GLU A 76 10.46 15.64 -0.30
C GLU A 76 9.41 15.38 0.77
N LYS A 77 9.82 14.84 1.93
CA LYS A 77 8.93 14.72 3.08
C LYS A 77 8.80 16.10 3.75
N GLU A 78 7.57 16.60 3.87
CA GLU A 78 7.30 17.70 4.79
C GLU A 78 7.42 17.17 6.23
N PRO A 79 8.01 17.93 7.17
CA PRO A 79 8.18 17.49 8.55
C PRO A 79 6.83 17.10 9.16
N ASP A 80 6.81 15.98 9.88
CA ASP A 80 5.61 15.50 10.57
C ASP A 80 5.14 16.54 11.61
N ALA A 81 3.93 16.39 12.15
CA ALA A 81 3.39 17.27 13.20
C ALA A 81 4.32 17.41 14.43
N ASP A 82 5.19 16.42 14.64
CA ASP A 82 6.19 16.36 15.71
C ASP A 82 7.55 16.98 15.31
N GLY A 83 7.67 17.52 14.11
CA GLY A 83 8.91 18.08 13.56
C GLY A 83 9.94 17.03 13.15
N ASP A 84 9.57 15.74 13.16
CA ASP A 84 10.45 14.67 12.74
C ASP A 84 10.57 14.65 11.21
N ILE A 85 11.83 14.66 10.76
CA ILE A 85 12.20 14.46 9.37
C ILE A 85 12.67 13.01 9.29
N GLY A 86 11.72 12.09 9.40
CA GLY A 86 11.96 10.67 9.18
C GLY A 86 12.51 10.39 7.76
N PRO A 87 12.68 9.12 7.37
CA PRO A 87 13.07 8.80 6.00
C PRO A 87 12.10 9.45 5.00
N PRO A 88 12.59 9.92 3.84
CA PRO A 88 11.76 10.63 2.87
C PRO A 88 10.59 9.75 2.42
N GLU A 89 9.40 10.34 2.39
CA GLU A 89 8.23 9.73 1.78
C GLU A 89 8.41 9.70 0.27
N ALA A 90 7.90 8.65 -0.36
CA ALA A 90 8.02 8.48 -1.80
C ALA A 90 7.23 9.51 -2.62
N LEU A 91 6.16 10.08 -2.06
CA LEU A 91 5.25 11.00 -2.72
C LEU A 91 5.01 12.25 -1.88
N THR A 92 5.00 13.42 -2.51
CA THR A 92 4.59 14.67 -1.85
C THR A 92 3.07 14.67 -1.58
N LYS A 93 2.60 15.61 -0.75
CA LYS A 93 1.18 15.77 -0.44
C LYS A 93 0.34 16.05 -1.69
N GLU A 94 0.85 16.87 -2.60
CA GLU A 94 0.21 17.18 -3.88
C GLU A 94 0.11 15.90 -4.72
N GLN A 95 1.19 15.14 -4.85
CA GLN A 95 1.22 13.89 -5.62
C GLN A 95 0.26 12.85 -5.05
N LYS A 96 0.18 12.72 -3.72
CA LYS A 96 -0.82 11.87 -3.04
C LYS A 96 -2.24 12.31 -3.40
N SER A 97 -2.53 13.61 -3.33
CA SER A 97 -3.87 14.13 -3.63
C SER A 97 -4.27 13.96 -5.10
N ASP A 98 -3.34 14.18 -6.03
CA ASP A 98 -3.56 14.01 -7.47
C ASP A 98 -3.78 12.54 -7.83
N LEU A 99 -3.01 11.64 -7.21
CA LEU A 99 -3.18 10.20 -7.38
C LEU A 99 -4.55 9.75 -6.88
N VAL A 100 -4.99 10.18 -5.69
CA VAL A 100 -6.33 9.86 -5.18
C VAL A 100 -7.41 10.41 -6.11
N ALA A 101 -7.25 11.65 -6.61
CA ALA A 101 -8.19 12.25 -7.55
C ALA A 101 -8.22 11.51 -8.90
N PHE A 102 -7.10 10.94 -9.34
CA PHE A 102 -7.04 10.08 -10.52
C PHE A 102 -7.74 8.74 -10.27
N LEU A 103 -7.43 8.05 -9.17
CA LEU A 103 -8.02 6.76 -8.80
C LEU A 103 -9.54 6.84 -8.64
N ARG A 104 -10.06 7.95 -8.13
CA ARG A 104 -11.51 8.20 -8.02
C ARG A 104 -12.24 8.32 -9.37
N ARG A 105 -11.51 8.57 -10.47
CA ARG A 105 -12.07 8.73 -11.82
C ARG A 105 -11.99 7.46 -12.68
N LEU A 106 -11.29 6.42 -12.22
CA LEU A 106 -11.21 5.11 -12.87
C LEU A 106 -12.52 4.33 -12.75
#